data_AF-A0A3D1VLW8-F1
#
_entry.id   AF-A0A3D1VLW8-F1
#
_cell.length_a   1.000
_cell.length_b   1.000
_cell.length_c   1.000
_cell.angle_alpha   90.00
_cell.angle_beta   90.00
_cell.angle_gamma   90.00
#
_symmetry.space_group_name_H-M   'P 1'
#
loop_
_entity.id
_entity.type
_entity.pdbx_description
1 polymer ?
#
loop_
_entity_poly.entity_id
_entity_poly.type
_entity_poly.pdbx_seq_one_letter_code
_entity_poly.pdbx_strand_id
1 'polypeptide(L)'
;ITVTGSDSFSGGSGTKKDPYLIASYGDLKNMEAYLGKSNVFFQQVLDLDLSAVKDFRPIGYETDLSFQGTYDGNGKKIQNLSIKENDYFLNGYLALFAKSSGATLKNIYIDSLFITSDEVTAKYFAGIVAYCEKTTITGCMVKNATIQAGLYQGGIAAMAINSEITDCHVISCEIGKAVGYDANQKPVYQNHYVGGIAGKTQTNTPEDITLISACTVSGRVMGNEHVGGIAGWITRQGGVHRCMVTGTISGTGSKIGGLVGQFESTVSTSAVVKCCFRGHVEGEGDVGGIYGYGSASMIDCYTTGTVVGTGVSKLASSNDYTNKRCTGQMIGRLYVMSKNDDASFVIKNCYSTAVAAAKCDNVFKCALIGFVWAPNEKYGRSVEYTLDKNTLFAVSDENGIYVTLVTAFDLLYESTLQGFDFSLVWKMGESGPVFKWE
;
A
#
# COMPACT_ATOMS: atom_id res chain seq x y z
N ILE A 1 0.63 40.23 18.20
CA ILE A 1 0.50 40.32 16.74
C ILE A 1 -0.97 40.52 16.44
N THR A 2 -1.29 41.65 15.84
CA THR A 2 -2.64 42.12 15.56
C THR A 2 -3.30 41.22 14.52
N VAL A 3 -4.46 40.66 14.87
CA VAL A 3 -5.31 39.81 14.02
C VAL A 3 -6.06 40.72 13.05
N THR A 4 -5.74 40.67 11.74
CA THR A 4 -6.55 41.30 10.69
C THR A 4 -6.48 40.48 9.40
N GLY A 5 -7.56 39.75 9.11
CA GLY A 5 -7.77 39.04 7.84
C GLY A 5 -8.79 37.91 7.96
N SER A 6 -10.05 38.24 8.28
CA SER A 6 -11.23 37.35 8.42
C SER A 6 -10.93 35.85 8.64
N ASP A 7 -10.63 35.48 9.89
CA ASP A 7 -10.61 34.10 10.41
C ASP A 7 -12.02 33.48 10.47
N SER A 8 -12.87 33.76 9.48
CA SER A 8 -14.23 33.25 9.43
C SER A 8 -14.31 32.17 8.37
N PHE A 9 -14.58 30.94 8.81
CA PHE A 9 -15.06 29.90 7.93
C PHE A 9 -16.36 30.32 7.25
N SER A 10 -16.71 29.67 6.14
CA SER A 10 -17.97 29.85 5.42
C SER A 10 -19.24 29.50 6.23
N GLY A 11 -19.08 28.98 7.46
CA GLY A 11 -20.15 28.78 8.43
C GLY A 11 -19.74 27.84 9.56
N GLY A 12 -20.66 27.65 10.50
CA GLY A 12 -20.54 26.71 11.62
C GLY A 12 -19.67 27.20 12.79
N SER A 13 -19.73 26.46 13.90
CA SER A 13 -19.04 26.77 15.16
C SER A 13 -17.91 25.80 15.50
N GLY A 14 -17.63 24.82 14.63
CA GLY A 14 -16.56 23.84 14.81
C GLY A 14 -16.92 22.69 15.75
N THR A 15 -18.18 22.56 16.15
CA THR A 15 -18.66 21.47 17.00
C THR A 15 -19.14 20.29 16.16
N LYS A 16 -19.30 19.10 16.77
CA LYS A 16 -19.78 17.91 16.05
C LYS A 16 -21.15 18.10 15.38
N LYS A 17 -22.04 18.89 15.99
CA LYS A 17 -23.40 19.17 15.47
C LYS A 17 -23.43 20.34 14.48
N ASP A 18 -22.40 21.17 14.51
CA ASP A 18 -22.30 22.40 13.73
C ASP A 18 -20.83 22.61 13.33
N PRO A 19 -20.30 21.76 12.42
CA PRO A 19 -18.90 21.78 12.03
C PRO A 19 -18.57 23.05 11.24
N TYR A 20 -17.31 23.47 11.27
CA TYR A 20 -16.86 24.55 10.39
C TYR A 20 -17.01 24.13 8.93
N LEU A 21 -17.65 24.99 8.13
CA LEU A 21 -17.95 24.70 6.73
C LEU A 21 -16.78 25.13 5.84
N ILE A 22 -16.32 24.19 5.01
CA ILE A 22 -15.24 24.41 4.04
C ILE A 22 -15.86 24.56 2.66
N ALA A 23 -15.90 25.79 2.15
CA ALA A 23 -16.47 26.13 0.85
C ALA A 23 -15.45 26.80 -0.10
N SER A 24 -14.23 27.07 0.39
CA SER A 24 -13.16 27.72 -0.36
C SER A 24 -11.77 27.24 0.07
N TYR A 25 -10.75 27.56 -0.72
CA TYR A 25 -9.35 27.39 -0.30
C TYR A 25 -9.00 28.22 0.95
N GLY A 26 -9.63 29.39 1.12
CA GLY A 26 -9.47 30.20 2.33
C GLY A 26 -9.91 29.46 3.59
N ASP A 27 -11.04 28.74 3.52
CA ASP A 27 -11.51 27.91 4.63
C ASP A 27 -10.53 26.77 4.95
N LEU A 28 -9.98 26.10 3.94
CA LEU A 28 -8.94 25.08 4.14
C LEU A 28 -7.73 25.66 4.87
N LYS A 29 -7.28 26.85 4.47
CA LYS A 29 -6.16 27.54 5.10
C LYS A 29 -6.47 27.92 6.55
N ASN A 30 -7.69 28.36 6.85
CA ASN A 30 -8.11 28.73 8.21
C ASN A 30 -8.04 27.56 9.20
N MET A 31 -7.99 26.30 8.73
CA MET A 31 -7.79 25.12 9.59
C MET A 31 -6.43 25.15 10.32
N GLU A 32 -5.43 25.87 9.81
CA GLU A 32 -4.11 26.00 10.45
C GLU A 32 -4.21 26.57 11.87
N ALA A 33 -5.17 27.45 12.15
CA ALA A 33 -5.40 28.01 13.49
C ALA A 33 -5.94 26.98 14.51
N TYR A 34 -6.22 25.75 14.07
CA TYR A 34 -6.80 24.68 14.87
C TYR A 34 -5.92 23.42 14.93
N LEU A 35 -4.68 23.49 14.44
CA LEU A 35 -3.71 22.41 14.64
C LEU A 35 -3.50 22.13 16.14
N GLY A 36 -3.28 20.86 16.49
CA GLY A 36 -3.17 20.41 17.89
C GLY A 36 -4.50 20.36 18.67
N LYS A 37 -5.63 20.76 18.07
CA LYS A 37 -6.96 20.67 18.72
C LYS A 37 -7.68 19.42 18.24
N SER A 38 -8.06 18.53 19.17
CA SER A 38 -8.72 17.26 18.86
C SER A 38 -10.24 17.34 18.78
N ASN A 39 -10.87 18.24 19.55
CA ASN A 39 -12.32 18.40 19.60
C ASN A 39 -12.82 19.51 18.67
N VAL A 40 -12.45 19.45 17.39
CA VAL A 40 -12.86 20.38 16.34
C VAL A 40 -13.28 19.62 15.09
N PHE A 41 -14.35 20.08 14.44
CA PHE A 41 -14.99 19.39 13.33
C PHE A 41 -15.11 20.31 12.12
N PHE A 42 -14.71 19.81 10.97
CA PHE A 42 -14.76 20.48 9.68
C PHE A 42 -15.57 19.63 8.69
N GLN A 43 -16.38 20.27 7.86
CA GLN A 43 -17.12 19.60 6.80
C GLN A 43 -17.02 20.40 5.50
N GLN A 44 -16.60 19.74 4.42
CA GLN A 44 -16.62 20.35 3.09
C GLN A 44 -18.06 20.39 2.54
N VAL A 45 -18.44 21.53 1.99
CA VAL A 45 -19.80 21.77 1.48
C VAL A 45 -19.85 22.05 -0.02
N LEU A 46 -18.71 22.44 -0.62
CA LEU A 46 -18.58 22.69 -2.06
C LEU A 46 -17.38 21.94 -2.62
N ASP A 47 -17.43 21.66 -3.93
CA ASP A 47 -16.23 21.25 -4.67
C ASP A 47 -15.25 22.42 -4.72
N LEU A 48 -13.96 22.15 -4.54
CA LEU A 48 -12.88 23.12 -4.50
C LEU A 48 -11.96 22.92 -5.71
N ASP A 49 -11.87 23.91 -6.59
CA ASP A 49 -10.87 23.94 -7.67
C ASP A 49 -9.65 24.74 -7.21
N LEU A 50 -8.50 24.07 -7.09
CA LEU A 50 -7.25 24.64 -6.62
C LEU A 50 -6.26 24.97 -7.75
N SER A 51 -6.70 24.98 -9.01
CA SER A 51 -5.85 25.30 -10.18
C SER A 51 -5.17 26.68 -10.11
N ALA A 52 -5.79 27.64 -9.41
CA ALA A 52 -5.22 28.97 -9.19
C ALA A 52 -4.21 29.03 -8.03
N VAL A 53 -4.11 27.98 -7.21
CA VAL A 53 -3.23 27.92 -6.04
C VAL A 53 -1.86 27.40 -6.45
N LYS A 54 -0.84 28.27 -6.42
CA LYS A 54 0.53 27.92 -6.83
C LYS A 54 1.41 27.38 -5.70
N ASP A 55 1.17 27.87 -4.48
CA ASP A 55 1.99 27.56 -3.30
C ASP A 55 1.12 26.92 -2.21
N PHE A 56 0.46 25.81 -2.55
CA PHE A 56 -0.36 25.09 -1.58
C PHE A 56 0.51 24.63 -0.39
N ARG A 57 0.11 25.02 0.82
CA ARG A 57 0.74 24.57 2.07
C ARG A 57 -0.06 23.40 2.64
N PRO A 58 0.55 22.21 2.81
CA PRO A 58 -0.08 21.08 3.47
C PRO A 58 -0.58 21.43 4.87
N ILE A 59 -1.77 20.95 5.23
CA ILE A 59 -2.34 21.20 6.56
C ILE A 59 -1.50 20.46 7.60
N GLY A 60 -0.98 21.18 8.60
CA GLY A 60 -0.08 20.61 9.61
C GLY A 60 1.39 20.53 9.17
N TYR A 61 1.82 21.42 8.26
CA TYR A 61 3.22 21.48 7.80
C TYR A 61 4.21 21.95 8.88
N GLU A 62 3.75 22.73 9.87
CA GLU A 62 4.60 23.26 10.93
C GLU A 62 5.21 22.14 11.79
N THR A 63 6.44 22.33 12.27
CA THR A 63 7.25 21.25 12.87
C THR A 63 6.58 20.58 14.07
N ASP A 64 5.82 21.33 14.87
CA ASP A 64 5.43 20.89 16.21
C ASP A 64 3.94 20.53 16.33
N LEU A 65 3.12 20.86 15.32
CA LEU A 65 1.67 20.65 15.38
C LEU A 65 1.18 19.76 14.24
N SER A 66 0.36 18.78 14.59
CA SER A 66 -0.37 17.90 13.66
C SER A 66 -1.85 18.26 13.64
N PHE A 67 -2.54 17.86 12.58
CA PHE A 67 -4.00 17.89 12.58
C PHE A 67 -4.53 16.79 13.50
N GLN A 68 -5.40 17.14 14.46
CA GLN A 68 -5.96 16.19 15.44
C GLN A 68 -7.50 16.16 15.42
N GLY A 69 -8.13 17.01 14.62
CA GLY A 69 -9.58 17.13 14.54
C GLY A 69 -10.25 16.10 13.62
N THR A 70 -11.50 16.38 13.27
CA THR A 70 -12.26 15.64 12.26
C THR A 70 -12.41 16.47 10.99
N TYR A 71 -12.02 15.92 9.85
CA TYR A 71 -12.31 16.50 8.54
C TYR A 71 -13.21 15.54 7.74
N ASP A 72 -14.42 15.98 7.44
CA ASP A 72 -15.39 15.28 6.58
C ASP A 72 -15.45 15.94 5.21
N GLY A 73 -14.87 15.32 4.19
CA GLY A 73 -14.93 15.81 2.82
C GLY A 73 -16.33 15.74 2.21
N ASN A 74 -17.28 15.03 2.85
CA ASN A 74 -18.69 14.95 2.44
C ASN A 74 -18.88 14.55 0.95
N GLY A 75 -17.93 13.79 0.40
CA GLY A 75 -17.90 13.37 -1.01
C GLY A 75 -17.66 14.51 -2.01
N LYS A 76 -17.39 15.73 -1.54
CA LYS A 76 -17.03 16.88 -2.38
C LYS A 76 -15.60 16.77 -2.85
N LYS A 77 -15.35 17.29 -4.05
CA LYS A 77 -14.04 17.19 -4.70
C LYS A 77 -13.10 18.29 -4.25
N ILE A 78 -11.83 17.94 -4.12
CA ILE A 78 -10.70 18.87 -4.13
C ILE A 78 -9.95 18.57 -5.44
N GLN A 79 -9.89 19.55 -6.34
CA GLN A 79 -9.45 19.34 -7.71
C GLN A 79 -8.24 20.19 -8.08
N ASN A 80 -7.45 19.68 -9.02
CA ASN A 80 -6.30 20.38 -9.62
C ASN A 80 -5.28 20.85 -8.56
N LEU A 81 -5.07 20.02 -7.54
CA LEU A 81 -4.14 20.31 -6.46
C LEU A 81 -2.71 20.02 -6.94
N SER A 82 -1.85 21.04 -6.92
CA SER A 82 -0.42 20.88 -7.18
C SER A 82 0.37 21.17 -5.92
N ILE A 83 1.23 20.24 -5.51
CA ILE A 83 2.12 20.39 -4.36
C ILE A 83 3.54 20.13 -4.84
N LYS A 84 4.39 21.15 -4.75
CA LYS A 84 5.81 21.03 -5.06
C LYS A 84 6.62 21.47 -3.85
N GLU A 85 7.66 20.70 -3.51
CA GLU A 85 8.58 21.12 -2.45
C GLU A 85 9.28 22.45 -2.79
N ASN A 86 9.52 23.26 -1.78
CA ASN A 86 10.22 24.53 -1.81
C ASN A 86 10.89 24.74 -0.44
N ASP A 87 11.74 25.76 -0.32
CA ASP A 87 12.58 26.02 0.86
C ASP A 87 11.83 26.11 2.21
N TYR A 88 10.49 26.23 2.19
CA TYR A 88 9.66 26.29 3.40
C TYR A 88 9.27 24.91 3.96
N PHE A 89 9.47 23.81 3.22
CA PHE A 89 9.07 22.46 3.64
C PHE A 89 10.23 21.66 4.22
N LEU A 90 10.80 22.12 5.34
CA LEU A 90 12.02 21.58 5.95
C LEU A 90 12.03 20.08 6.30
N ASN A 91 10.90 19.35 6.14
CA ASN A 91 10.79 17.94 6.50
C ASN A 91 10.13 17.04 5.42
N GLY A 92 9.77 17.58 4.25
CA GLY A 92 9.30 16.78 3.11
C GLY A 92 8.00 16.00 3.33
N TYR A 93 6.98 16.62 3.95
CA TYR A 93 5.63 16.05 4.12
C TYR A 93 4.65 16.66 3.11
N LEU A 94 4.51 16.05 1.93
CA LEU A 94 3.67 16.58 0.85
C LEU A 94 2.40 15.76 0.67
N ALA A 95 1.28 16.34 1.08
CA ALA A 95 -0.07 15.80 0.90
C ALA A 95 -1.10 16.90 1.21
N LEU A 96 -2.40 16.62 1.12
CA LEU A 96 -3.43 17.53 1.64
C LEU A 96 -3.18 17.85 3.12
N PHE A 97 -2.91 16.81 3.93
CA PHE A 97 -2.45 16.93 5.31
C PHE A 97 -0.99 16.48 5.42
N ALA A 98 -0.09 17.37 5.85
CA ALA A 98 1.30 16.98 6.13
C ALA A 98 1.36 15.95 7.27
N LYS A 99 0.70 16.25 8.40
CA LYS A 99 0.71 15.38 9.58
C LYS A 99 -0.65 15.29 10.24
N SER A 100 -1.04 14.09 10.67
CA SER A 100 -2.18 13.88 11.54
C SER A 100 -1.85 13.01 12.76
N SER A 101 -2.51 13.28 13.89
CA SER A 101 -2.39 12.47 15.10
C SER A 101 -3.72 12.39 15.83
N GLY A 102 -4.24 11.18 16.09
CA GLY A 102 -5.55 11.03 16.77
C GLY A 102 -6.74 11.58 15.95
N ALA A 103 -6.54 11.86 14.67
CA ALA A 103 -7.50 12.54 13.82
C ALA A 103 -8.48 11.57 13.15
N THR A 104 -9.57 12.13 12.62
CA THR A 104 -10.47 11.43 11.69
C THR A 104 -10.50 12.16 10.35
N LEU A 105 -10.06 11.49 9.29
CA LEU A 105 -10.09 11.97 7.92
C LEU A 105 -11.06 11.11 7.13
N LYS A 106 -12.19 11.65 6.69
CA LYS A 106 -13.22 10.83 6.05
C LYS A 106 -13.87 11.49 4.84
N ASN A 107 -14.33 10.67 3.90
CA ASN A 107 -15.08 11.08 2.72
C ASN A 107 -14.37 12.15 1.87
N ILE A 108 -13.03 12.16 1.90
CA ILE A 108 -12.22 13.12 1.16
C ILE A 108 -12.04 12.61 -0.26
N TYR A 109 -12.42 13.42 -1.24
CA TYR A 109 -12.24 13.09 -2.65
C TYR A 109 -11.27 14.07 -3.31
N ILE A 110 -10.06 13.58 -3.65
CA ILE A 110 -9.09 14.30 -4.48
C ILE A 110 -9.18 13.82 -5.93
N ASP A 111 -9.30 14.75 -6.89
CA ASP A 111 -9.35 14.48 -8.33
C ASP A 111 -8.36 15.38 -9.07
N SER A 112 -7.38 14.80 -9.76
CA SER A 112 -6.25 15.52 -10.37
C SER A 112 -5.33 16.16 -9.33
N LEU A 113 -4.39 15.35 -8.84
CA LEU A 113 -3.34 15.76 -7.92
C LEU A 113 -1.97 15.60 -8.59
N PHE A 114 -1.08 16.57 -8.40
CA PHE A 114 0.31 16.46 -8.79
C PHE A 114 1.22 16.75 -7.61
N ILE A 115 2.08 15.78 -7.24
CA ILE A 115 3.10 15.95 -6.19
C ILE A 115 4.48 15.66 -6.77
N THR A 116 5.42 16.58 -6.54
CA THR A 116 6.84 16.42 -6.94
C THR A 116 7.77 17.15 -5.97
N SER A 117 9.05 16.82 -6.04
CA SER A 117 10.13 17.60 -5.41
C SER A 117 11.37 17.62 -6.31
N ASP A 118 12.16 18.69 -6.20
CA ASP A 118 13.50 18.79 -6.79
C ASP A 118 14.58 18.35 -5.78
N GLU A 119 14.23 18.23 -4.49
CA GLU A 119 15.13 17.89 -3.39
C GLU A 119 15.16 16.39 -3.11
N VAL A 120 16.34 15.89 -2.72
CA VAL A 120 16.54 14.47 -2.39
C VAL A 120 16.08 14.16 -0.96
N THR A 121 15.85 15.17 -0.14
CA THR A 121 15.51 15.03 1.28
C THR A 121 14.02 14.82 1.53
N ALA A 122 13.18 15.00 0.52
CA ALA A 122 11.74 14.83 0.61
C ALA A 122 11.37 13.40 1.02
N LYS A 123 10.60 13.23 2.10
CA LYS A 123 10.41 11.90 2.70
C LYS A 123 9.04 11.30 2.43
N TYR A 124 7.94 12.02 2.58
CA TYR A 124 6.61 11.41 2.72
C TYR A 124 5.59 12.07 1.81
N PHE A 125 5.24 11.43 0.71
CA PHE A 125 4.30 11.97 -0.28
C PHE A 125 3.03 11.15 -0.35
N ALA A 126 1.87 11.80 -0.26
CA ALA A 126 0.61 11.11 -0.40
C ALA A 126 -0.53 12.00 -0.88
N GLY A 127 -1.64 11.40 -1.31
CA GLY A 127 -2.83 12.16 -1.63
C GLY A 127 -3.46 12.81 -0.41
N ILE A 128 -3.82 11.99 0.59
CA ILE A 128 -4.58 12.46 1.75
C ILE A 128 -3.65 12.94 2.87
N VAL A 129 -2.75 12.08 3.36
CA VAL A 129 -1.89 12.41 4.51
C VAL A 129 -0.48 11.89 4.37
N ALA A 130 0.52 12.75 4.51
CA ALA A 130 1.92 12.32 4.37
C ALA A 130 2.36 11.43 5.55
N TYR A 131 2.09 11.85 6.78
CA TYR A 131 2.42 11.09 7.98
C TYR A 131 1.26 11.08 8.97
N CYS A 132 0.76 9.89 9.32
CA CYS A 132 -0.34 9.76 10.26
C CYS A 132 -0.02 8.80 11.41
N GLU A 133 -0.42 9.20 12.61
CA GLU A 133 -0.37 8.38 13.82
C GLU A 133 -1.75 8.30 14.46
N LYS A 134 -2.20 7.12 14.90
CA LYS A 134 -3.50 6.94 15.57
C LYS A 134 -4.66 7.60 14.83
N THR A 135 -4.59 7.62 13.50
CA THR A 135 -5.55 8.33 12.64
C THR A 135 -6.51 7.32 12.02
N THR A 136 -7.78 7.66 11.98
CA THR A 136 -8.79 6.92 11.21
C THR A 136 -8.98 7.60 9.85
N ILE A 137 -8.74 6.86 8.77
CA ILE A 137 -8.94 7.32 7.39
C ILE A 137 -10.00 6.44 6.74
N THR A 138 -11.12 7.02 6.33
CA THR A 138 -12.24 6.21 5.79
C THR A 138 -13.05 6.85 4.67
N GLY A 139 -13.46 6.05 3.68
CA GLY A 139 -14.30 6.54 2.58
C GLY A 139 -13.57 7.52 1.67
N CYS A 140 -12.23 7.53 1.67
CA CYS A 140 -11.44 8.51 0.94
C CYS A 140 -11.11 8.00 -0.47
N MET A 141 -11.13 8.90 -1.45
CA MET A 141 -10.82 8.60 -2.84
C MET A 141 -9.75 9.54 -3.38
N VAL A 142 -8.73 8.98 -4.02
CA VAL A 142 -7.72 9.73 -4.77
C VAL A 142 -7.74 9.24 -6.21
N LYS A 143 -8.03 10.16 -7.14
CA LYS A 143 -8.19 9.86 -8.55
C LYS A 143 -7.31 10.76 -9.42
N ASN A 144 -6.82 10.21 -10.53
CA ASN A 144 -6.04 10.95 -11.53
C ASN A 144 -4.81 11.65 -10.92
N ALA A 145 -4.20 11.05 -9.89
CA ALA A 145 -3.05 11.64 -9.21
C ALA A 145 -1.73 11.15 -9.82
N THR A 146 -0.74 12.03 -9.91
CA THR A 146 0.66 11.67 -10.16
C THR A 146 1.49 12.06 -8.94
N ILE A 147 2.14 11.09 -8.32
CA ILE A 147 3.07 11.29 -7.20
C ILE A 147 4.43 10.78 -7.64
N GLN A 148 5.44 11.65 -7.63
CA GLN A 148 6.81 11.36 -8.04
C GLN A 148 7.83 12.00 -7.09
N ALA A 149 9.09 11.54 -7.15
CA ALA A 149 10.12 11.82 -6.13
C ALA A 149 9.70 11.34 -4.73
N GLY A 150 10.44 11.65 -3.66
CA GLY A 150 10.04 11.30 -2.29
C GLY A 150 10.25 9.83 -1.90
N LEU A 151 10.73 9.61 -0.67
CA LEU A 151 11.18 8.29 -0.21
C LEU A 151 10.04 7.29 0.08
N TYR A 152 8.98 7.75 0.72
CA TYR A 152 7.78 7.01 1.11
C TYR A 152 6.58 7.57 0.36
N GLN A 153 5.81 6.71 -0.29
CA GLN A 153 4.70 7.14 -1.13
C GLN A 153 3.46 6.29 -0.97
N GLY A 154 2.32 6.95 -0.83
CA GLY A 154 1.01 6.30 -0.79
C GLY A 154 -0.03 7.10 -1.54
N GLY A 155 -0.98 6.46 -2.23
CA GLY A 155 -2.13 7.19 -2.74
C GLY A 155 -2.95 7.83 -1.62
N ILE A 156 -3.08 7.16 -0.47
CA ILE A 156 -3.79 7.67 0.70
C ILE A 156 -2.81 8.19 1.76
N ALA A 157 -1.86 7.36 2.19
CA ALA A 157 -0.92 7.71 3.26
C ALA A 157 0.54 7.34 2.94
N ALA A 158 1.52 8.22 3.16
CA ALA A 158 2.91 7.81 2.94
C ALA A 158 3.44 6.97 4.11
N MET A 159 3.17 7.39 5.34
CA MET A 159 3.42 6.63 6.56
C MET A 159 2.12 6.54 7.39
N ALA A 160 1.77 5.32 7.81
CA ALA A 160 0.67 5.07 8.73
C ALA A 160 1.13 4.30 9.97
N ILE A 161 0.98 4.91 11.15
CA ILE A 161 1.39 4.33 12.44
C ILE A 161 0.18 4.19 13.34
N ASN A 162 -0.05 3.01 13.89
CA ASN A 162 -1.20 2.69 14.75
C ASN A 162 -2.54 3.20 14.17
N SER A 163 -2.69 3.14 12.85
CA SER A 163 -3.77 3.84 12.13
C SER A 163 -4.68 2.86 11.39
N GLU A 164 -5.89 3.29 11.10
CA GLU A 164 -6.84 2.50 10.32
C GLU A 164 -7.12 3.21 9.00
N ILE A 165 -6.95 2.49 7.88
CA ILE A 165 -7.29 2.95 6.53
C ILE A 165 -8.33 1.99 5.97
N THR A 166 -9.59 2.41 5.93
CA THR A 166 -10.71 1.53 5.58
C THR A 166 -11.55 2.14 4.47
N ASP A 167 -11.99 1.35 3.50
CA ASP A 167 -12.89 1.81 2.43
C ASP A 167 -12.30 2.99 1.63
N CYS A 168 -11.04 2.84 1.21
CA CYS A 168 -10.32 3.88 0.47
C CYS A 168 -9.94 3.41 -0.94
N HIS A 169 -10.03 4.30 -1.91
CA HIS A 169 -9.90 3.97 -3.33
C HIS A 169 -8.88 4.85 -4.03
N VAL A 170 -7.93 4.23 -4.74
CA VAL A 170 -6.91 4.93 -5.53
C VAL A 170 -7.02 4.53 -7.00
N ILE A 171 -7.54 5.44 -7.81
CA ILE A 171 -8.07 5.11 -9.15
C ILE A 171 -7.34 5.92 -10.21
N SER A 172 -6.82 5.25 -11.23
CA SER A 172 -6.15 5.91 -12.37
C SER A 172 -4.99 6.83 -11.96
N CYS A 173 -4.28 6.49 -10.88
CA CYS A 173 -3.13 7.25 -10.40
C CYS A 173 -1.80 6.66 -10.88
N GLU A 174 -0.75 7.48 -10.96
CA GLU A 174 0.65 7.08 -11.12
C GLU A 174 1.40 7.40 -9.82
N ILE A 175 1.49 6.40 -8.92
CA ILE A 175 2.18 6.55 -7.63
C ILE A 175 3.62 6.07 -7.76
N GLY A 176 4.57 6.84 -7.24
CA GLY A 176 5.99 6.50 -7.30
C GLY A 176 6.63 6.63 -8.68
N LYS A 177 6.08 7.51 -9.53
CA LYS A 177 6.60 7.75 -10.87
C LYS A 177 8.08 8.21 -10.83
N ALA A 178 8.84 7.72 -11.80
CA ALA A 178 10.26 8.02 -11.94
C ALA A 178 10.48 9.51 -12.18
N VAL A 179 11.56 10.06 -11.61
CA VAL A 179 11.93 11.47 -11.79
C VAL A 179 12.72 11.73 -13.08
N GLY A 180 13.15 10.65 -13.75
CA GLY A 180 13.92 10.69 -14.98
C GLY A 180 14.35 9.30 -15.42
N TYR A 181 15.26 9.24 -16.39
CA TYR A 181 15.85 8.01 -16.92
C TYR A 181 17.37 8.13 -16.94
N ASP A 182 18.07 7.04 -16.65
CA ASP A 182 19.52 6.97 -16.77
C ASP A 182 19.98 6.83 -18.24
N ALA A 183 21.30 6.79 -18.46
CA ALA A 183 21.89 6.67 -19.79
C ALA A 183 21.47 5.39 -20.56
N ASN A 184 20.99 4.35 -19.85
CA ASN A 184 20.53 3.09 -20.43
C ASN A 184 19.00 3.05 -20.58
N GLN A 185 18.31 4.20 -20.45
CA GLN A 185 16.84 4.29 -20.45
C GLN A 185 16.17 3.52 -19.30
N LYS A 186 16.89 3.27 -18.19
CA LYS A 186 16.28 2.72 -16.98
C LYS A 186 15.67 3.86 -16.14
N PRO A 187 14.42 3.72 -15.66
CA PRO A 187 13.82 4.75 -14.81
C PRO A 187 14.62 4.95 -13.52
N VAL A 188 14.81 6.21 -13.13
CA VAL A 188 15.47 6.61 -11.89
C VAL A 188 14.41 6.95 -10.85
N TYR A 189 14.43 6.20 -9.76
CA TYR A 189 13.54 6.40 -8.62
C TYR A 189 14.34 6.92 -7.42
N GLN A 190 13.76 7.86 -6.69
CA GLN A 190 14.25 8.31 -5.38
C GLN A 190 13.47 7.66 -4.22
N ASN A 191 12.53 6.77 -4.55
CA ASN A 191 11.60 6.17 -3.61
C ASN A 191 12.08 4.79 -3.18
N HIS A 192 11.78 4.42 -1.94
CA HIS A 192 12.14 3.13 -1.35
C HIS A 192 10.93 2.37 -0.82
N TYR A 193 9.82 3.04 -0.55
CA TYR A 193 8.61 2.42 -0.02
C TYR A 193 7.40 3.00 -0.72
N VAL A 194 6.79 2.22 -1.61
CA VAL A 194 5.69 2.71 -2.45
C VAL A 194 4.50 1.77 -2.32
N GLY A 195 3.39 2.32 -1.85
CA GLY A 195 2.09 1.65 -1.81
C GLY A 195 1.06 2.39 -2.65
N GLY A 196 0.13 1.67 -3.26
CA GLY A 196 -1.04 2.33 -3.84
C GLY A 196 -1.91 2.96 -2.76
N ILE A 197 -2.06 2.34 -1.58
CA ILE A 197 -2.76 2.93 -0.42
C ILE A 197 -1.75 3.55 0.55
N ALA A 198 -0.78 2.76 1.03
CA ALA A 198 0.16 3.17 2.07
C ALA A 198 1.64 2.89 1.72
N GLY A 199 2.52 3.88 1.79
CA GLY A 199 3.95 3.66 1.54
C GLY A 199 4.57 2.69 2.55
N LYS A 200 4.45 3.02 3.83
CA LYS A 200 4.83 2.15 4.94
C LYS A 200 3.77 2.16 6.04
N THR A 201 3.53 1.00 6.64
CA THR A 201 2.73 0.86 7.85
C THR A 201 3.56 0.28 8.99
N GLN A 202 3.36 0.78 10.21
CA GLN A 202 4.09 0.34 11.38
C GLN A 202 3.19 0.38 12.64
N THR A 203 3.58 -0.37 13.66
CA THR A 203 3.04 -0.22 15.02
C THR A 203 4.13 0.16 16.03
N ASN A 204 3.76 0.94 17.06
CA ASN A 204 4.70 1.37 18.09
C ASN A 204 4.86 0.35 19.23
N THR A 205 3.78 -0.35 19.59
CA THR A 205 3.79 -1.43 20.58
C THR A 205 3.19 -2.74 20.03
N PRO A 206 3.36 -3.88 20.72
CA PRO A 206 2.72 -5.14 20.34
C PRO A 206 1.19 -5.16 20.45
N GLU A 207 0.59 -4.24 21.22
CA GLU A 207 -0.88 -4.14 21.34
C GLU A 207 -1.51 -3.29 20.23
N ASP A 208 -0.70 -2.42 19.63
CA ASP A 208 -1.12 -1.55 18.54
C ASP A 208 -1.36 -2.36 17.24
N ILE A 209 -2.32 -1.90 16.43
CA ILE A 209 -2.61 -2.46 15.11
C ILE A 209 -2.63 -1.32 14.10
N THR A 210 -1.99 -1.53 12.94
CA THR A 210 -2.26 -0.75 11.74
C THR A 210 -2.98 -1.63 10.72
N LEU A 211 -4.20 -1.24 10.36
CA LEU A 211 -5.08 -2.03 9.50
C LEU A 211 -5.36 -1.27 8.20
N ILE A 212 -5.16 -1.92 7.06
CA ILE A 212 -5.68 -1.48 5.77
C ILE A 212 -6.80 -2.45 5.37
N SER A 213 -8.01 -1.96 5.17
CA SER A 213 -9.13 -2.84 4.82
C SER A 213 -10.11 -2.27 3.81
N ALA A 214 -10.77 -3.14 3.04
CA ALA A 214 -11.77 -2.75 2.05
C ALA A 214 -11.26 -1.71 1.02
N CYS A 215 -9.96 -1.72 0.71
CA CYS A 215 -9.36 -0.72 -0.17
C CYS A 215 -9.14 -1.27 -1.60
N THR A 216 -9.22 -0.39 -2.60
CA THR A 216 -8.98 -0.77 -4.00
C THR A 216 -7.97 0.14 -4.71
N VAL A 217 -7.17 -0.45 -5.60
CA VAL A 217 -6.18 0.27 -6.44
C VAL A 217 -6.21 -0.23 -7.88
N SER A 218 -6.38 0.68 -8.85
CA SER A 218 -6.45 0.35 -10.29
C SER A 218 -5.44 1.10 -11.18
N GLY A 219 -4.61 1.96 -10.59
CA GLY A 219 -3.58 2.75 -11.28
C GLY A 219 -2.22 2.04 -11.45
N ARG A 220 -1.17 2.82 -11.67
CA ARG A 220 0.22 2.35 -11.72
C ARG A 220 0.91 2.68 -10.40
N VAL A 221 1.58 1.69 -9.82
CA VAL A 221 2.42 1.87 -8.63
C VAL A 221 3.84 1.45 -8.99
N MET A 222 4.76 2.39 -8.91
CA MET A 222 6.11 2.25 -9.47
C MET A 222 7.14 2.62 -8.41
N GLY A 223 8.30 1.97 -8.40
CA GLY A 223 9.36 2.41 -7.49
C GLY A 223 10.67 1.65 -7.62
N ASN A 224 11.59 1.93 -6.71
CA ASN A 224 12.83 1.17 -6.63
C ASN A 224 12.61 -0.15 -5.88
N GLU A 225 12.51 -0.08 -4.56
CA GLU A 225 12.34 -1.23 -3.66
C GLU A 225 11.01 -1.14 -2.92
N HIS A 226 10.59 -2.25 -2.29
CA HIS A 226 9.38 -2.32 -1.46
C HIS A 226 8.15 -1.67 -2.11
N VAL A 227 7.77 -2.19 -3.28
CA VAL A 227 6.65 -1.67 -4.06
C VAL A 227 5.47 -2.63 -3.94
N GLY A 228 4.33 -2.13 -3.48
CA GLY A 228 3.10 -2.91 -3.33
C GLY A 228 1.87 -2.18 -3.83
N GLY A 229 0.92 -2.89 -4.42
CA GLY A 229 -0.35 -2.27 -4.86
C GLY A 229 -1.18 -1.69 -3.71
N ILE A 230 -1.13 -2.28 -2.51
CA ILE A 230 -1.75 -1.75 -1.30
C ILE A 230 -0.70 -1.09 -0.41
N ALA A 231 0.34 -1.82 -0.02
CA ALA A 231 1.36 -1.32 0.90
C ALA A 231 2.78 -1.62 0.42
N GLY A 232 3.69 -0.64 0.51
CA GLY A 232 5.10 -0.86 0.19
C GLY A 232 5.77 -1.78 1.22
N TRP A 233 5.73 -1.37 2.49
CA TRP A 233 6.29 -2.15 3.60
C TRP A 233 5.38 -2.14 4.83
N ILE A 234 5.06 -3.32 5.36
CA ILE A 234 4.36 -3.51 6.62
C ILE A 234 5.35 -4.06 7.65
N THR A 235 5.50 -3.41 8.80
CA THR A 235 6.39 -3.84 9.90
C THR A 235 5.65 -4.11 11.20
N ARG A 236 6.19 -5.06 11.97
CA ARG A 236 5.77 -5.49 13.32
C ARG A 236 4.40 -6.15 13.35
N GLN A 237 3.33 -5.36 13.36
CA GLN A 237 1.96 -5.84 13.41
C GLN A 237 1.10 -5.07 12.43
N GLY A 238 0.34 -5.79 11.63
CA GLY A 238 -0.56 -5.15 10.68
C GLY A 238 -1.48 -6.13 10.00
N GLY A 239 -2.40 -5.60 9.22
CA GLY A 239 -3.34 -6.40 8.45
C GLY A 239 -3.67 -5.76 7.12
N VAL A 240 -3.79 -6.58 6.07
CA VAL A 240 -4.43 -6.16 4.81
C VAL A 240 -5.62 -7.06 4.57
N HIS A 241 -6.83 -6.48 4.63
CA HIS A 241 -8.06 -7.27 4.70
C HIS A 241 -9.04 -6.82 3.63
N ARG A 242 -9.57 -7.74 2.83
CA ARG A 242 -10.60 -7.41 1.83
C ARG A 242 -10.15 -6.32 0.84
N CYS A 243 -8.90 -6.39 0.38
CA CYS A 243 -8.35 -5.42 -0.56
C CYS A 243 -8.22 -6.01 -1.97
N MET A 244 -8.37 -5.17 -2.99
CA MET A 244 -8.20 -5.53 -4.40
C MET A 244 -7.21 -4.61 -5.11
N VAL A 245 -6.36 -5.19 -5.96
CA VAL A 245 -5.53 -4.43 -6.89
C VAL A 245 -5.71 -4.98 -8.31
N THR A 246 -6.08 -4.11 -9.25
CA THR A 246 -6.18 -4.41 -10.68
C THR A 246 -5.12 -3.68 -11.52
N GLY A 247 -4.34 -2.81 -10.86
CA GLY A 247 -3.35 -1.93 -11.47
C GLY A 247 -2.05 -2.61 -11.91
N THR A 248 -1.14 -1.82 -12.49
CA THR A 248 0.22 -2.26 -12.82
C THR A 248 1.18 -1.89 -11.70
N ILE A 249 1.97 -2.87 -11.23
CA ILE A 249 2.99 -2.70 -10.21
C ILE A 249 4.36 -2.93 -10.84
N SER A 250 5.30 -1.99 -10.71
CA SER A 250 6.64 -2.16 -11.26
C SER A 250 7.75 -1.71 -10.31
N GLY A 251 8.83 -2.50 -10.22
CA GLY A 251 9.97 -2.20 -9.37
C GLY A 251 11.32 -2.45 -10.03
N THR A 252 12.32 -1.59 -9.80
CA THR A 252 13.69 -1.78 -10.32
C THR A 252 14.65 -2.44 -9.35
N GLY A 253 14.25 -2.60 -8.10
CA GLY A 253 14.98 -3.26 -7.03
C GLY A 253 14.26 -4.52 -6.56
N SER A 254 14.30 -4.79 -5.24
CA SER A 254 13.71 -5.99 -4.64
C SER A 254 12.41 -5.72 -3.88
N LYS A 255 11.68 -6.81 -3.58
CA LYS A 255 10.47 -6.84 -2.74
C LYS A 255 9.29 -6.14 -3.42
N ILE A 256 8.90 -6.68 -4.57
CA ILE A 256 7.85 -6.14 -5.44
C ILE A 256 6.64 -7.08 -5.36
N GLY A 257 5.55 -6.60 -4.79
CA GLY A 257 4.34 -7.38 -4.56
C GLY A 257 3.12 -6.81 -5.26
N GLY A 258 2.24 -7.65 -5.80
CA GLY A 258 0.98 -7.16 -6.35
C GLY A 258 0.08 -6.49 -5.30
N LEU A 259 0.12 -6.95 -4.03
CA LEU A 259 -0.53 -6.29 -2.90
C LEU A 259 0.46 -5.63 -1.94
N VAL A 260 1.49 -6.36 -1.48
CA VAL A 260 2.43 -5.87 -0.48
C VAL A 260 3.87 -6.13 -0.91
N GLY A 261 4.70 -5.10 -0.95
CA GLY A 261 6.11 -5.24 -1.30
C GLY A 261 6.87 -6.10 -0.30
N GLN A 262 6.92 -5.66 0.96
CA GLN A 262 7.42 -6.44 2.09
C GLN A 262 6.40 -6.51 3.23
N PHE A 263 6.18 -7.69 3.80
CA PHE A 263 5.42 -7.87 5.04
C PHE A 263 6.28 -8.57 6.10
N GLU A 264 6.82 -7.79 7.03
CA GLU A 264 7.59 -8.28 8.17
C GLU A 264 6.72 -8.26 9.42
N SER A 265 6.21 -9.43 9.81
CA SER A 265 5.48 -9.59 11.06
C SER A 265 6.37 -10.12 12.17
N THR A 266 6.18 -9.59 13.37
CA THR A 266 6.73 -10.11 14.63
C THR A 266 5.67 -10.86 15.47
N VAL A 267 4.44 -10.98 14.97
CA VAL A 267 3.31 -11.65 15.66
C VAL A 267 2.52 -12.56 14.71
N SER A 268 1.90 -13.63 15.23
CA SER A 268 1.10 -14.58 14.43
C SER A 268 -0.22 -14.01 13.90
N THR A 269 -0.74 -12.95 14.53
CA THR A 269 -2.04 -12.35 14.18
C THR A 269 -1.99 -11.47 12.93
N SER A 270 -0.79 -11.08 12.46
CA SER A 270 -0.66 -10.30 11.23
C SER A 270 -0.89 -11.17 10.00
N ALA A 271 -1.77 -10.74 9.11
CA ALA A 271 -2.13 -11.49 7.92
C ALA A 271 -2.61 -10.61 6.77
N VAL A 272 -2.47 -11.15 5.55
CA VAL A 272 -3.28 -10.72 4.40
C VAL A 272 -4.43 -11.69 4.23
N VAL A 273 -5.64 -11.16 4.34
CA VAL A 273 -6.87 -11.94 4.46
C VAL A 273 -7.88 -11.48 3.43
N LYS A 274 -8.48 -12.42 2.69
CA LYS A 274 -9.58 -12.14 1.74
C LYS A 274 -9.19 -11.09 0.70
N CYS A 275 -7.97 -11.13 0.19
CA CYS A 275 -7.48 -10.14 -0.77
C CYS A 275 -7.26 -10.74 -2.15
N CYS A 276 -7.23 -9.89 -3.18
CA CYS A 276 -6.98 -10.35 -4.53
C CYS A 276 -6.16 -9.39 -5.40
N PHE A 277 -5.39 -10.00 -6.30
CA PHE A 277 -4.61 -9.29 -7.31
C PHE A 277 -5.00 -9.75 -8.72
N ARG A 278 -5.38 -8.81 -9.58
CA ARG A 278 -5.80 -9.05 -10.97
C ARG A 278 -5.01 -8.21 -11.98
N GLY A 279 -3.87 -7.68 -11.58
CA GLY A 279 -3.07 -6.73 -12.35
C GLY A 279 -1.85 -7.35 -13.04
N HIS A 280 -0.85 -6.52 -13.28
CA HIS A 280 0.46 -6.93 -13.79
C HIS A 280 1.56 -6.52 -12.80
N VAL A 281 2.46 -7.43 -12.44
CA VAL A 281 3.66 -7.13 -11.65
C VAL A 281 4.91 -7.34 -12.51
N GLU A 282 5.80 -6.37 -12.55
CA GLU A 282 7.14 -6.50 -13.15
C GLU A 282 8.21 -6.06 -12.15
N GLY A 283 9.19 -6.90 -11.84
CA GLY A 283 10.18 -6.58 -10.83
C GLY A 283 11.53 -7.28 -11.01
N GLU A 284 12.58 -6.71 -10.40
CA GLU A 284 13.95 -7.18 -10.57
C GLU A 284 14.42 -8.19 -9.50
N GLY A 285 13.99 -8.05 -8.24
CA GLY A 285 14.44 -8.86 -7.09
C GLY A 285 13.46 -9.95 -6.66
N ASP A 286 12.99 -9.89 -5.42
CA ASP A 286 11.90 -10.76 -4.92
C ASP A 286 10.55 -10.23 -5.42
N VAL A 287 9.86 -10.99 -6.28
CA VAL A 287 8.64 -10.56 -6.98
C VAL A 287 7.51 -11.57 -6.78
N GLY A 288 6.34 -11.10 -6.36
CA GLY A 288 5.15 -11.95 -6.34
C GLY A 288 3.82 -11.22 -6.47
N GLY A 289 2.76 -11.95 -6.83
CA GLY A 289 1.45 -11.36 -7.11
C GLY A 289 0.69 -10.90 -5.87
N ILE A 290 1.01 -11.43 -4.69
CA ILE A 290 0.49 -10.94 -3.40
C ILE A 290 1.63 -10.29 -2.62
N TYR A 291 2.69 -11.05 -2.31
CA TYR A 291 3.88 -10.57 -1.61
C TYR A 291 5.12 -10.59 -2.49
N GLY A 292 5.94 -9.53 -2.42
CA GLY A 292 7.32 -9.60 -2.86
C GLY A 292 8.15 -10.44 -1.88
N TYR A 293 8.20 -9.99 -0.63
CA TYR A 293 8.84 -10.70 0.50
C TYR A 293 7.91 -10.69 1.71
N GLY A 294 7.82 -11.76 2.49
CA GLY A 294 7.12 -11.65 3.77
C GLY A 294 7.26 -12.83 4.73
N SER A 295 6.76 -12.62 5.95
CA SER A 295 6.67 -13.58 7.04
C SER A 295 5.28 -13.64 7.68
N ALA A 296 4.27 -13.02 7.05
CA ALA A 296 2.91 -12.86 7.59
C ALA A 296 1.88 -13.74 6.88
N SER A 297 0.98 -14.36 7.64
CA SER A 297 0.01 -15.34 7.17
C SER A 297 -0.79 -14.85 5.96
N MET A 298 -1.23 -15.78 5.10
CA MET A 298 -2.06 -15.48 3.94
C MET A 298 -3.29 -16.39 3.94
N ILE A 299 -4.48 -15.81 3.96
CA ILE A 299 -5.72 -16.57 4.16
C ILE A 299 -6.79 -16.10 3.18
N ASP A 300 -7.42 -17.04 2.48
CA ASP A 300 -8.53 -16.77 1.55
C ASP A 300 -8.16 -15.75 0.45
N CYS A 301 -6.94 -15.83 -0.08
CA CYS A 301 -6.44 -14.90 -1.09
C CYS A 301 -6.40 -15.54 -2.48
N TYR A 302 -6.52 -14.76 -3.53
CA TYR A 302 -6.27 -15.27 -4.88
C TYR A 302 -5.60 -14.27 -5.81
N THR A 303 -4.94 -14.78 -6.85
CA THR A 303 -4.36 -13.96 -7.91
C THR A 303 -4.67 -14.50 -9.29
N THR A 304 -5.07 -13.60 -10.19
CA THR A 304 -5.15 -13.86 -11.64
C THR A 304 -4.17 -13.01 -12.43
N GLY A 305 -3.41 -12.15 -11.75
CA GLY A 305 -2.51 -11.21 -12.40
C GLY A 305 -1.27 -11.87 -12.98
N THR A 306 -0.62 -11.22 -13.94
CA THR A 306 0.65 -11.70 -14.50
C THR A 306 1.80 -11.23 -13.62
N VAL A 307 2.78 -12.11 -13.35
CA VAL A 307 3.97 -11.78 -12.56
C VAL A 307 5.22 -12.01 -13.40
N VAL A 308 6.05 -10.99 -13.54
CA VAL A 308 7.25 -10.99 -14.38
C VAL A 308 8.50 -10.62 -13.58
N GLY A 309 9.43 -11.56 -13.43
CA GLY A 309 10.78 -11.29 -12.94
C GLY A 309 11.72 -10.87 -14.07
N THR A 310 12.45 -9.76 -13.93
CA THR A 310 13.31 -9.18 -14.98
C THR A 310 14.80 -9.20 -14.68
N GLY A 311 15.21 -9.70 -13.51
CA GLY A 311 16.53 -9.44 -12.95
C GLY A 311 17.73 -9.67 -13.89
N VAL A 312 18.70 -8.76 -13.87
CA VAL A 312 20.04 -8.96 -14.45
C VAL A 312 21.02 -9.35 -13.34
N SER A 313 21.74 -10.45 -13.50
CA SER A 313 22.71 -10.94 -12.50
C SER A 313 24.06 -10.23 -12.63
N LYS A 314 24.63 -9.79 -11.50
CA LYS A 314 26.01 -10.18 -11.19
C LYS A 314 25.92 -11.36 -10.22
N LEU A 315 26.19 -12.56 -10.72
CA LEU A 315 26.33 -13.76 -9.90
C LEU A 315 27.44 -13.52 -8.86
N ALA A 316 27.10 -13.53 -7.57
CA ALA A 316 28.07 -13.92 -6.55
C ALA A 316 27.96 -15.45 -6.38
N SER A 317 29.10 -16.11 -6.27
CA SER A 317 29.28 -17.56 -6.23
C SER A 317 28.27 -18.32 -5.35
N SER A 318 27.74 -19.39 -5.95
CA SER A 318 26.95 -20.55 -5.51
C SER A 318 26.53 -20.87 -4.05
N ASN A 319 26.79 -20.08 -3.00
CA ASN A 319 26.34 -20.42 -1.63
C ASN A 319 25.69 -19.26 -0.83
N ASP A 320 25.53 -18.08 -1.43
CA ASP A 320 24.89 -16.95 -0.75
C ASP A 320 23.38 -16.86 -1.05
N TYR A 321 22.58 -17.56 -0.23
CA TYR A 321 21.12 -17.62 -0.36
C TYR A 321 20.42 -16.26 -0.14
N THR A 322 21.12 -15.27 0.43
CA THR A 322 20.58 -13.92 0.62
C THR A 322 20.50 -13.12 -0.68
N ASN A 323 21.28 -13.51 -1.71
CA ASN A 323 21.43 -12.80 -2.98
C ASN A 323 20.70 -13.43 -4.18
N LYS A 324 19.96 -14.53 -3.98
CA LYS A 324 19.11 -15.11 -5.03
C LYS A 324 17.93 -14.17 -5.32
N ARG A 325 17.53 -13.97 -6.58
CA ARG A 325 16.32 -13.21 -6.96
C ARG A 325 15.19 -14.22 -7.23
N CYS A 326 14.01 -13.99 -6.66
CA CYS A 326 12.94 -14.99 -6.59
C CYS A 326 11.65 -14.46 -7.21
N THR A 327 11.02 -15.25 -8.08
CA THR A 327 9.72 -14.92 -8.67
C THR A 327 8.74 -16.05 -8.45
N GLY A 328 7.62 -15.74 -7.80
CA GLY A 328 6.51 -16.67 -7.61
C GLY A 328 5.18 -15.97 -7.84
N GLN A 329 4.20 -16.69 -8.37
CA GLN A 329 2.93 -16.10 -8.77
C GLN A 329 2.16 -15.45 -7.61
N MET A 330 2.22 -16.00 -6.41
CA MET A 330 1.64 -15.39 -5.21
C MET A 330 2.70 -14.74 -4.34
N ILE A 331 3.84 -15.41 -4.14
CA ILE A 331 4.87 -14.97 -3.19
C ILE A 331 6.23 -15.02 -3.89
N GLY A 332 6.99 -13.93 -3.85
CA GLY A 332 8.39 -13.92 -4.30
C GLY A 332 9.27 -14.70 -3.35
N ARG A 333 9.39 -14.24 -2.10
CA ARG A 333 10.13 -14.90 -1.03
C ARG A 333 9.30 -14.96 0.27
N LEU A 334 9.27 -16.14 0.87
CA LEU A 334 8.66 -16.41 2.16
C LEU A 334 9.76 -16.63 3.21
N TYR A 335 9.69 -15.92 4.33
CA TYR A 335 10.53 -16.13 5.50
C TYR A 335 9.73 -16.78 6.61
N VAL A 336 10.17 -17.96 7.06
CA VAL A 336 9.53 -18.73 8.12
C VAL A 336 10.40 -18.69 9.37
N MET A 337 9.88 -18.08 10.43
CA MET A 337 10.56 -18.00 11.74
C MET A 337 10.47 -19.33 12.50
N SER A 338 11.47 -19.62 13.34
CA SER A 338 11.53 -20.82 14.19
C SER A 338 10.44 -20.82 15.26
N LYS A 339 9.82 -21.99 15.51
CA LYS A 339 8.69 -22.26 16.45
C LYS A 339 8.90 -21.88 17.95
N ASN A 340 9.98 -21.21 18.32
CA ASN A 340 10.24 -20.89 19.73
C ASN A 340 9.53 -19.63 20.23
N ASP A 341 8.91 -18.87 19.32
CA ASP A 341 8.01 -17.77 19.62
C ASP A 341 6.64 -18.10 19.00
N ASP A 342 5.53 -17.65 19.59
CA ASP A 342 4.12 -17.96 19.24
C ASP A 342 3.67 -17.61 17.79
N ALA A 343 4.60 -17.39 16.87
CA ALA A 343 4.39 -17.08 15.47
C ALA A 343 4.17 -18.35 14.61
N SER A 344 3.02 -19.02 14.77
CA SER A 344 2.57 -19.98 13.75
C SER A 344 2.06 -19.22 12.51
N PHE A 345 2.92 -19.11 11.51
CA PHE A 345 2.55 -18.59 10.19
C PHE A 345 1.70 -19.62 9.42
N VAL A 346 0.66 -19.17 8.71
CA VAL A 346 -0.26 -20.05 7.94
C VAL A 346 -0.51 -19.48 6.54
N ILE A 347 -0.41 -20.33 5.50
CA ILE A 347 -0.99 -20.05 4.17
C ILE A 347 -2.13 -21.02 3.91
N LYS A 348 -3.35 -20.49 3.80
CA LYS A 348 -4.56 -21.31 3.71
C LYS A 348 -5.53 -20.75 2.68
N ASN A 349 -6.19 -21.66 1.94
CA ASN A 349 -7.23 -21.33 0.96
C ASN A 349 -6.75 -20.27 -0.05
N CYS A 350 -5.53 -20.43 -0.56
CA CYS A 350 -4.91 -19.47 -1.46
C CYS A 350 -4.86 -20.01 -2.89
N TYR A 351 -5.31 -19.23 -3.87
CA TYR A 351 -5.53 -19.68 -5.24
C TYR A 351 -4.80 -18.83 -6.28
N SER A 352 -4.40 -19.45 -7.39
CA SER A 352 -3.66 -18.78 -8.46
C SER A 352 -3.99 -19.35 -9.83
N THR A 353 -4.12 -18.52 -10.86
CA THR A 353 -4.32 -18.98 -12.26
C THR A 353 -3.05 -19.15 -13.09
N ALA A 354 -1.88 -18.99 -12.45
CA ALA A 354 -0.51 -19.01 -13.00
C ALA A 354 -0.28 -18.51 -14.44
N VAL A 355 0.31 -17.32 -14.52
CA VAL A 355 1.23 -16.93 -15.60
C VAL A 355 2.42 -16.22 -14.94
N ALA A 356 3.30 -16.99 -14.29
CA ALA A 356 4.56 -16.48 -13.80
C ALA A 356 5.62 -16.62 -14.90
N ALA A 357 6.09 -15.49 -15.42
CA ALA A 357 7.16 -15.43 -16.40
C ALA A 357 8.42 -14.84 -15.77
N ALA A 358 9.58 -15.17 -16.31
CA ALA A 358 10.74 -14.32 -16.09
C ALA A 358 11.58 -14.22 -17.34
N LYS A 359 12.10 -13.02 -17.59
CA LYS A 359 12.77 -12.64 -18.84
C LYS A 359 14.25 -13.06 -18.89
N CYS A 360 14.74 -13.80 -17.90
CA CYS A 360 16.17 -14.16 -17.78
C CYS A 360 16.38 -15.56 -17.16
N ASP A 361 17.57 -16.13 -17.39
CA ASP A 361 17.94 -17.52 -17.04
C ASP A 361 18.31 -17.72 -15.56
N ASN A 362 18.56 -16.64 -14.81
CA ASN A 362 19.14 -16.66 -13.45
C ASN A 362 18.17 -16.23 -12.33
N VAL A 363 16.86 -16.32 -12.57
CA VAL A 363 15.80 -16.09 -11.57
C VAL A 363 15.23 -17.43 -11.12
N PHE A 364 15.10 -17.63 -9.81
CA PHE A 364 14.36 -18.78 -9.28
C PHE A 364 12.88 -18.57 -9.57
N LYS A 365 12.32 -19.43 -10.43
CA LYS A 365 10.93 -19.38 -10.87
C LYS A 365 10.20 -20.60 -10.36
N CYS A 366 9.01 -20.39 -9.85
CA CYS A 366 8.04 -21.45 -9.65
C CYS A 366 6.64 -20.95 -10.01
N ALA A 367 5.70 -21.88 -10.13
CA ALA A 367 4.33 -21.55 -10.44
C ALA A 367 3.62 -20.75 -9.34
N LEU A 368 4.04 -20.81 -8.06
CA LEU A 368 3.27 -20.30 -6.90
C LEU A 368 4.09 -19.50 -5.87
N ILE A 369 5.13 -20.07 -5.23
CA ILE A 369 5.97 -19.47 -4.17
C ILE A 369 7.48 -19.52 -4.52
N GLY A 370 8.09 -18.39 -4.86
CA GLY A 370 9.42 -18.33 -5.48
C GLY A 370 10.56 -18.90 -4.64
N PHE A 371 10.62 -18.61 -3.34
CA PHE A 371 11.60 -19.16 -2.40
C PHE A 371 11.08 -19.18 -0.97
N VAL A 372 11.48 -20.18 -0.17
CA VAL A 372 11.17 -20.28 1.25
C VAL A 372 12.47 -20.33 2.05
N TRP A 373 12.63 -19.46 3.05
CA TRP A 373 13.83 -19.36 3.90
C TRP A 373 13.53 -19.66 5.37
N ALA A 374 14.34 -20.51 6.01
CA ALA A 374 14.29 -20.83 7.45
C ALA A 374 15.72 -21.02 8.03
N PRO A 375 16.12 -20.28 9.10
CA PRO A 375 17.53 -20.21 9.54
C PRO A 375 18.05 -21.26 10.55
N ASN A 376 17.24 -22.13 11.18
CA ASN A 376 17.71 -23.02 12.28
C ASN A 376 17.86 -24.51 11.91
N GLU A 377 19.08 -25.05 11.91
CA GLU A 377 19.49 -26.39 11.42
C GLU A 377 18.97 -27.66 12.16
N LYS A 378 18.12 -27.55 13.19
CA LYS A 378 17.46 -28.76 13.77
C LYS A 378 16.17 -29.15 13.02
N TYR A 379 15.62 -28.21 12.25
CA TYR A 379 14.41 -28.35 11.43
C TYR A 379 14.50 -27.55 10.11
N GLY A 380 15.49 -26.67 10.00
CA GLY A 380 15.92 -25.99 8.80
C GLY A 380 16.84 -26.89 8.01
N ARG A 381 16.26 -27.71 7.15
CA ARG A 381 16.87 -27.74 5.83
C ARG A 381 16.69 -26.32 5.27
N SER A 382 17.62 -25.84 4.46
CA SER A 382 17.15 -25.20 3.23
C SER A 382 16.24 -26.25 2.59
N VAL A 383 14.96 -26.28 2.96
CA VAL A 383 13.99 -27.01 2.17
C VAL A 383 13.90 -26.12 0.95
N GLU A 384 14.84 -26.34 0.03
CA GLU A 384 14.54 -26.22 -1.36
C GLU A 384 13.29 -27.09 -1.57
N TYR A 385 12.12 -26.52 -1.26
CA TYR A 385 11.03 -26.53 -2.19
C TYR A 385 11.50 -25.73 -3.42
N THR A 386 12.63 -26.14 -4.02
CA THR A 386 12.68 -26.27 -5.45
C THR A 386 11.51 -27.20 -5.70
N LEU A 387 10.32 -26.61 -5.88
CA LEU A 387 9.21 -27.26 -6.54
C LEU A 387 9.90 -28.01 -7.67
N ASP A 388 9.82 -29.34 -7.63
CA ASP A 388 10.30 -30.13 -8.74
C ASP A 388 9.76 -29.44 -9.99
N LYS A 389 10.63 -29.21 -10.98
CA LYS A 389 10.25 -28.56 -12.24
C LYS A 389 9.05 -29.27 -12.90
N ASN A 390 8.66 -30.44 -12.38
CA ASN A 390 7.54 -31.28 -12.80
C ASN A 390 6.31 -31.28 -11.86
N THR A 391 6.29 -30.70 -10.66
CA THR A 391 5.11 -30.75 -9.75
C THR A 391 4.48 -29.39 -9.50
N LEU A 392 3.35 -29.16 -10.19
CA LEU A 392 2.53 -27.93 -10.22
C LEU A 392 1.69 -27.67 -8.94
N PHE A 393 2.07 -28.19 -7.77
CA PHE A 393 1.25 -28.12 -6.56
C PHE A 393 2.07 -27.64 -5.35
N ALA A 394 1.53 -26.70 -4.55
CA ALA A 394 2.00 -26.56 -3.18
C ALA A 394 1.21 -27.56 -2.33
N VAL A 395 1.88 -28.62 -1.86
CA VAL A 395 1.34 -29.50 -0.82
C VAL A 395 2.33 -29.55 0.33
N SER A 396 1.76 -29.38 1.53
CA SER A 396 2.33 -29.18 2.86
C SER A 396 3.36 -30.20 3.35
N ASP A 397 4.22 -29.77 4.27
CA ASP A 397 4.53 -30.54 5.49
C ASP A 397 3.85 -29.89 6.72
N GLU A 398 4.15 -30.39 7.92
CA GLU A 398 3.64 -30.09 9.28
C GLU A 398 3.48 -28.60 9.68
N ASN A 399 3.73 -27.69 8.75
CA ASN A 399 3.77 -26.23 8.85
C ASN A 399 2.63 -25.50 8.10
N GLY A 400 1.75 -26.21 7.38
CA GLY A 400 0.46 -25.66 6.92
C GLY A 400 0.50 -24.61 5.79
N ILE A 401 1.31 -24.83 4.76
CA ILE A 401 1.36 -24.00 3.54
C ILE A 401 0.56 -24.66 2.42
N TYR A 402 -0.54 -24.03 2.01
CA TYR A 402 -1.44 -24.53 0.95
C TYR A 402 -1.74 -23.43 -0.07
N VAL A 403 -1.09 -23.51 -1.24
CA VAL A 403 -1.44 -22.70 -2.41
C VAL A 403 -1.88 -23.63 -3.54
N THR A 404 -3.08 -23.42 -4.06
CA THR A 404 -3.67 -24.25 -5.08
C THR A 404 -3.61 -23.56 -6.43
N LEU A 405 -3.00 -24.23 -7.41
CA LEU A 405 -3.10 -23.84 -8.80
C LEU A 405 -4.49 -24.20 -9.32
N VAL A 406 -5.14 -23.24 -9.95
CA VAL A 406 -6.47 -23.38 -10.56
C VAL A 406 -6.45 -22.78 -11.96
N THR A 407 -7.36 -23.16 -12.83
CA THR A 407 -7.54 -22.46 -14.12
C THR A 407 -8.40 -21.21 -13.92
N ALA A 408 -8.40 -20.31 -14.91
CA ALA A 408 -9.36 -19.20 -14.94
C ALA A 408 -10.81 -19.69 -14.93
N PHE A 409 -11.06 -20.88 -15.52
CA PHE A 409 -12.38 -21.52 -15.51
C PHE A 409 -12.77 -22.04 -14.13
N ASP A 410 -11.83 -22.66 -13.40
CA ASP A 410 -12.09 -23.18 -12.05
C ASP A 410 -12.47 -22.06 -11.05
N LEU A 411 -11.93 -20.86 -11.24
CA LEU A 411 -12.29 -19.67 -10.45
C LEU A 411 -13.73 -19.20 -10.65
N LEU A 412 -14.46 -19.71 -11.65
CA LEU A 412 -15.87 -19.38 -11.89
C LEU A 412 -16.84 -20.22 -11.05
N TYR A 413 -16.35 -21.14 -10.24
CA TYR A 413 -17.16 -22.05 -9.43
C TYR A 413 -16.88 -21.90 -7.94
N GLU A 414 -17.90 -21.59 -7.14
CA GLU A 414 -17.79 -21.49 -5.67
C GLU A 414 -17.26 -22.78 -5.03
N SER A 415 -17.57 -23.95 -5.61
CA SER A 415 -17.11 -25.27 -5.14
C SER A 415 -15.59 -25.43 -5.15
N THR A 416 -14.88 -24.68 -6.00
CA THR A 416 -13.41 -24.68 -6.09
C THR A 416 -12.79 -23.90 -4.92
N LEU A 417 -13.49 -22.89 -4.41
CA LEU A 417 -12.96 -21.85 -3.53
C LEU A 417 -13.32 -22.14 -2.07
N GLN A 418 -12.83 -23.29 -1.59
CA GLN A 418 -13.04 -23.71 -0.20
C GLN A 418 -12.52 -22.64 0.78
N GLY A 419 -13.37 -22.30 1.76
CA GLY A 419 -13.07 -21.29 2.78
C GLY A 419 -13.45 -19.85 2.40
N PHE A 420 -13.77 -19.57 1.14
CA PHE A 420 -14.33 -18.27 0.76
C PHE A 420 -15.76 -18.13 1.28
N ASP A 421 -16.04 -17.00 1.92
CA ASP A 421 -17.38 -16.68 2.42
C ASP A 421 -18.22 -15.97 1.35
N PHE A 422 -18.93 -16.74 0.55
CA PHE A 422 -19.89 -16.23 -0.44
C PHE A 422 -21.22 -15.77 0.17
N SER A 423 -21.42 -15.96 1.48
CA SER A 423 -22.62 -15.47 2.16
C SER A 423 -22.50 -13.98 2.51
N LEU A 424 -21.31 -13.51 2.88
CA LEU A 424 -21.09 -12.13 3.34
C LEU A 424 -20.04 -11.35 2.56
N VAL A 425 -19.01 -11.99 2.02
CA VAL A 425 -17.82 -11.28 1.49
C VAL A 425 -17.79 -11.28 -0.03
N TRP A 426 -17.88 -12.45 -0.63
CA TRP A 426 -17.64 -12.64 -2.06
C TRP A 426 -18.95 -12.85 -2.83
N LYS A 427 -18.96 -12.44 -4.09
CA LYS A 427 -19.91 -12.89 -5.12
C LYS A 427 -19.13 -13.37 -6.34
N MET A 428 -19.71 -14.27 -7.13
CA MET A 428 -19.10 -14.67 -8.39
C MET A 428 -19.24 -13.54 -9.41
N GLY A 429 -18.10 -13.08 -9.94
CA GLY A 429 -18.03 -12.17 -11.08
C GLY A 429 -17.63 -12.93 -12.35
N GLU A 430 -17.59 -12.21 -13.48
CA GLU A 430 -17.29 -12.78 -14.81
C GLU A 430 -15.89 -13.41 -14.91
N SER A 431 -14.94 -12.92 -14.11
CA SER A 431 -13.53 -13.36 -14.12
C SER A 431 -13.07 -13.89 -12.76
N GLY A 432 -14.02 -14.40 -11.96
CA GLY A 432 -13.78 -14.94 -10.61
C GLY A 432 -14.36 -14.08 -9.49
N PRO A 433 -14.06 -14.40 -8.21
CA PRO A 433 -14.73 -13.81 -7.05
C PRO A 433 -14.47 -12.32 -6.89
N VAL A 434 -15.52 -11.51 -6.79
CA VAL A 434 -15.44 -10.07 -6.52
C VAL A 434 -16.10 -9.76 -5.19
N PHE A 435 -15.85 -8.58 -4.61
CA PHE A 435 -16.50 -8.22 -3.36
C PHE A 435 -18.00 -7.95 -3.59
N LYS A 436 -18.84 -8.27 -2.60
CA LYS A 436 -20.30 -8.05 -2.74
C LYS A 436 -20.66 -6.59 -2.94
N TRP A 437 -19.92 -5.69 -2.30
CA TRP A 437 -20.10 -4.25 -2.31
C TRP A 437 -19.41 -3.52 -3.47
N GLU A 438 -18.73 -4.24 -4.35
CA GLU A 438 -18.27 -3.70 -5.65
C GLU A 438 -19.41 -3.53 -6.67
#